data_AF-A0A835NHL3-F1
#
_entry.id   AF-A0A835NHL3-F1
#
_cell.length_a   1.000
_cell.length_b   1.000
_cell.length_c   1.000
_cell.angle_alpha   90.00
_cell.angle_beta   90.00
_cell.angle_gamma   90.00
#
_symmetry.space_group_name_H-M   'P 1'
#
loop_
_entity.id
_entity.type
_entity.pdbx_description
1 polymer ?
#
loop_
_entity_poly.entity_id
_entity_poly.type
_entity_poly.pdbx_seq_one_letter_code
_entity_poly.pdbx_strand_id
1 'polypeptide(L)'
;MAWGRGLVLQESKVHLMDTEVCNSSPWYAGAVHADNLCAGYPHGGIDTCQGDSGSPLVCKDNTADYFWLVGMKSWGRGCDRARHPGIYTSTQHFYNWILLQTGLSSAERAGPAPESDITSVPEQRMKPEEPEEDINLTPEYSQRPAVTSSGTSLPVAFPHQILVQFWNLLQELLQLLNNKKA
;
A
#
# COMPACT_ATOMS: atom_id res chain seq x y z
N MET A 1 -6.86 25.39 16.08
CA MET A 1 -5.93 24.38 15.55
C MET A 1 -5.58 24.79 14.14
N ALA A 2 -4.36 25.29 13.94
CA ALA A 2 -3.91 25.84 12.68
C ALA A 2 -3.51 24.71 11.75
N TRP A 3 -4.18 24.60 10.61
CA TRP A 3 -3.62 23.95 9.43
C TRP A 3 -2.27 24.60 9.13
N GLY A 4 -1.19 23.83 9.19
CA GLY A 4 0.15 24.34 8.95
C GLY A 4 0.21 25.01 7.57
N ARG A 5 0.29 26.35 7.56
CA ARG A 5 0.57 27.16 6.35
C ARG A 5 2.06 27.07 5.94
N GLY A 6 2.68 25.92 6.14
CA GLY A 6 4.06 25.68 5.73
C GLY A 6 4.07 24.90 4.42
N LEU A 7 4.62 25.46 3.36
CA LEU A 7 4.88 24.77 2.09
C LEU A 7 6.09 23.81 2.20
N VAL A 8 6.42 23.36 3.41
CA VAL A 8 7.58 22.53 3.70
C VAL A 8 7.11 21.10 3.82
N LEU A 9 7.69 20.22 3.00
CA LEU A 9 7.44 18.78 3.07
C LEU A 9 7.71 18.26 4.48
N GLN A 10 6.78 17.48 5.01
CA GLN A 10 6.90 16.85 6.33
C GLN A 10 7.18 15.35 6.17
N GLU A 11 7.82 14.78 7.18
CA GLU A 11 7.99 13.34 7.32
C GLU A 11 7.69 12.92 8.76
N SER A 12 7.25 11.67 8.93
CA SER A 12 7.05 11.10 10.25
C SER A 12 7.32 9.60 10.24
N LYS A 13 7.74 9.07 11.40
CA LYS A 13 7.94 7.63 11.59
C LYS A 13 6.68 7.04 12.17
N VAL A 14 6.26 5.91 11.61
CA VAL A 14 5.10 5.13 12.05
C VAL A 14 5.45 3.64 12.04
N HIS A 15 4.63 2.81 12.70
CA HIS A 15 4.78 1.36 12.67
C HIS A 15 3.76 0.75 11.72
N LEU A 16 4.19 -0.25 10.94
CA LEU A 16 3.24 -1.16 10.30
C LEU A 16 2.52 -1.93 11.40
N MET A 17 1.20 -2.01 11.26
CA MET A 17 0.32 -2.66 12.21
C MET A 17 -0.28 -3.89 11.57
N ASP A 18 -0.52 -4.90 12.40
CA ASP A 18 -1.18 -6.12 11.96
C ASP A 18 -2.61 -5.80 11.44
N THR A 19 -2.91 -6.28 10.24
CA THR A 19 -4.18 -5.99 9.56
C THR A 19 -5.36 -6.61 10.32
N GLU A 20 -5.20 -7.76 10.98
CA GLU A 20 -6.27 -8.39 11.77
C GLU A 20 -6.62 -7.53 12.99
N VAL A 21 -5.60 -7.03 13.70
CA VAL A 21 -5.80 -6.09 14.82
C VAL A 21 -6.48 -4.82 14.33
N CYS A 22 -6.00 -4.25 13.23
CA CYS A 22 -6.56 -3.03 12.65
C CYS A 22 -8.01 -3.20 12.17
N ASN A 23 -8.35 -4.39 11.68
CA ASN A 23 -9.69 -4.70 11.20
C ASN A 23 -10.65 -5.19 12.29
N SER A 24 -10.16 -5.40 13.52
CA SER A 24 -10.98 -5.85 14.64
C SER A 24 -12.06 -4.82 15.02
N SER A 25 -13.10 -5.31 15.71
CA SER A 25 -14.24 -4.49 16.19
C SER A 25 -13.85 -3.19 16.91
N PRO A 26 -12.89 -3.16 17.85
CA PRO A 26 -12.51 -1.92 18.54
C PRO A 26 -11.77 -0.88 17.68
N TRP A 27 -11.49 -1.20 16.41
CA TRP A 27 -10.75 -0.36 15.46
C TRP A 27 -11.65 -0.03 14.26
N TYR A 28 -11.38 -0.62 13.08
CA TYR A 28 -12.13 -0.34 11.87
C TYR A 28 -13.34 -1.26 11.63
N ALA A 29 -13.53 -2.30 12.46
CA ALA A 29 -14.72 -3.15 12.48
C ALA A 29 -15.08 -3.75 11.10
N GLY A 30 -14.12 -4.42 10.47
CA GLY A 30 -14.31 -5.11 9.18
C GLY A 30 -14.11 -4.24 7.94
N ALA A 31 -13.88 -2.92 8.09
CA ALA A 31 -13.73 -2.01 6.96
C ALA A 31 -12.35 -2.04 6.27
N VAL A 32 -11.37 -2.76 6.81
CA VAL A 32 -10.02 -2.88 6.22
C VAL A 32 -9.98 -4.12 5.32
N HIS A 33 -9.53 -3.95 4.09
CA HIS A 33 -9.47 -5.01 3.09
C HIS A 33 -8.05 -5.58 2.93
N ALA A 34 -7.93 -6.73 2.24
CA ALA A 34 -6.66 -7.44 2.05
C ALA A 34 -5.64 -6.67 1.19
N ASP A 35 -6.09 -5.67 0.45
CA ASP A 35 -5.27 -4.76 -0.36
C ASP A 35 -4.82 -3.53 0.46
N ASN A 36 -5.12 -3.47 1.75
CA ASN A 36 -4.77 -2.38 2.64
C ASN A 36 -3.66 -2.75 3.64
N LEU A 37 -2.94 -1.73 4.08
CA LEU A 37 -2.00 -1.75 5.18
C LEU A 37 -2.43 -0.71 6.21
N CYS A 38 -2.20 -1.02 7.48
CA CYS A 38 -2.38 -0.07 8.57
C CYS A 38 -1.02 0.42 9.07
N ALA A 39 -0.86 1.73 9.22
CA ALA A 39 0.35 2.29 9.82
C ALA A 39 0.05 3.45 10.76
N GLY A 40 0.68 3.42 11.93
CA GLY A 40 0.48 4.42 12.98
C GLY A 40 0.82 3.87 14.36
N TYR A 41 0.12 4.41 15.35
CA TYR A 41 0.27 4.03 16.76
C TYR A 41 -1.10 3.72 17.37
N PRO A 42 -1.23 2.70 18.24
CA PRO A 42 -2.52 2.35 18.86
C PRO A 42 -3.20 3.50 19.61
N HIS A 43 -2.41 4.39 20.21
CA HIS A 43 -2.90 5.53 20.98
C HIS A 43 -3.14 6.79 20.12
N GLY A 44 -2.88 6.73 18.81
CA GLY A 44 -2.74 7.92 17.97
C GLY A 44 -1.39 8.61 18.21
N GLY A 45 -1.35 9.91 17.99
CA GLY A 45 -0.24 10.85 18.06
C GLY A 45 0.22 11.30 16.67
N ILE A 46 0.77 10.34 15.92
CA ILE A 46 1.41 10.59 14.62
C ILE A 46 0.58 9.92 13.54
N ASP A 47 0.08 10.73 12.60
CA ASP A 47 -0.72 10.26 11.48
C ASP A 47 -0.61 11.21 10.29
N THR A 48 -0.75 10.63 9.11
CA THR A 48 -1.10 11.33 7.87
C THR A 48 -2.50 11.93 7.94
N CYS A 49 -2.73 13.04 7.27
CA CYS A 49 -4.03 13.70 7.29
C CYS A 49 -4.51 14.14 5.91
N GLN A 50 -5.47 15.06 5.88
CA GLN A 50 -6.00 15.63 4.65
C GLN A 50 -4.89 16.38 3.90
N GLY A 51 -4.77 16.09 2.60
CA GLY A 51 -3.68 16.59 1.76
C GLY A 51 -2.55 15.58 1.55
N ASP A 52 -2.46 14.53 2.37
CA ASP A 52 -1.45 13.49 2.22
C ASP A 52 -1.94 12.29 1.39
N SER A 53 -3.13 12.34 0.79
CA SER A 53 -3.62 11.26 -0.08
C SER A 53 -2.66 10.99 -1.24
N GLY A 54 -2.28 9.73 -1.43
CA GLY A 54 -1.27 9.29 -2.39
C GLY A 54 0.18 9.45 -1.92
N SER A 55 0.43 10.03 -0.73
CA SER A 55 1.78 10.12 -0.16
C SER A 55 2.40 8.73 0.07
N PRO A 56 3.73 8.62 -0.07
CA PRO A 56 4.42 7.35 0.04
C PRO A 56 4.59 6.89 1.50
N LEU A 57 4.22 5.65 1.79
CA LEU A 57 4.67 4.93 2.97
C LEU A 57 5.88 4.08 2.59
N VAL A 58 7.03 4.39 3.20
CA VAL A 58 8.30 3.74 2.87
C VAL A 58 8.92 3.02 4.07
N CYS A 59 9.60 1.91 3.81
CA CYS A 59 10.38 1.18 4.80
C CYS A 59 11.85 1.10 4.36
N LYS A 60 12.79 1.44 5.26
CA LYS A 60 14.22 1.31 4.96
C LYS A 60 14.61 -0.16 4.96
N ASP A 61 15.39 -0.58 3.96
CA ASP A 61 15.99 -1.91 3.96
C ASP A 61 17.03 -2.01 5.09
N ASN A 62 17.02 -3.13 5.83
CA ASN A 62 17.95 -3.32 6.95
C ASN A 62 19.41 -3.49 6.50
N THR A 63 19.62 -3.92 5.26
CA THR A 63 20.93 -4.31 4.73
C THR A 63 21.44 -3.40 3.62
N ALA A 64 20.58 -2.51 3.11
CA ALA A 64 20.90 -1.64 1.99
C ALA A 64 20.50 -0.17 2.25
N ASP A 65 21.08 0.74 1.48
CA ASP A 65 20.82 2.18 1.60
C ASP A 65 19.72 2.65 0.63
N TYR A 66 18.61 1.92 0.61
CA TYR A 66 17.41 2.31 -0.13
C TYR A 66 16.14 2.05 0.69
N PHE A 67 15.04 2.63 0.21
CA PHE A 67 13.72 2.49 0.81
C PHE A 67 12.79 1.73 -0.13
N TRP A 68 11.99 0.82 0.42
CA TRP A 68 10.88 0.17 -0.28
C TRP A 68 9.63 1.03 -0.15
N LEU A 69 8.96 1.32 -1.27
CA LEU A 69 7.61 1.87 -1.26
C LEU A 69 6.63 0.71 -0.97
N VAL A 70 6.16 0.63 0.27
CA VAL A 70 5.29 -0.47 0.73
C VAL A 70 3.81 -0.11 0.66
N GLY A 71 3.48 1.18 0.65
CA GLY A 71 2.10 1.62 0.51
C GLY A 71 1.92 3.06 0.06
N MET A 72 0.68 3.38 -0.29
CA MET A 72 0.26 4.74 -0.64
C MET A 72 -0.87 5.18 0.28
N LYS A 73 -0.77 6.37 0.87
CA LYS A 73 -1.81 6.86 1.79
C LYS A 73 -3.16 6.93 1.07
N SER A 74 -4.16 6.30 1.67
CA SER A 74 -5.50 6.21 1.09
C SER A 74 -6.52 6.95 1.94
N TRP A 75 -6.86 6.43 3.12
CA TRP A 75 -7.94 6.96 3.96
C TRP A 75 -7.68 6.76 5.46
N GLY A 76 -8.62 7.19 6.29
CA GLY A 76 -8.61 7.03 7.76
C GLY A 76 -9.84 7.67 8.40
N ARG A 77 -10.20 7.26 9.62
CA ARG A 77 -11.32 7.86 10.38
C ARG A 77 -10.84 9.06 11.19
N GLY A 78 -10.78 10.22 10.55
CA GLY A 78 -10.12 11.39 11.12
C GLY A 78 -8.59 11.24 11.04
N CYS A 79 -7.89 12.09 11.79
CA CYS A 79 -6.43 12.05 11.87
C CYS A 79 -6.03 12.01 13.33
N ASP A 80 -4.94 11.33 13.65
CA ASP A 80 -4.33 11.36 14.98
C ASP A 80 -5.30 10.85 16.07
N ARG A 81 -5.96 9.71 15.82
CA ARG A 81 -6.94 9.13 16.74
C ARG A 81 -6.51 7.76 17.24
N ALA A 82 -6.71 7.53 18.53
CA ALA A 82 -6.54 6.21 19.12
C ALA A 82 -7.39 5.17 18.37
N ARG A 83 -6.80 4.00 18.10
CA ARG A 83 -7.37 2.87 17.36
C ARG A 83 -7.81 3.17 15.91
N HIS A 84 -7.43 4.33 15.37
CA HIS A 84 -7.73 4.73 14.01
C HIS A 84 -6.44 5.15 13.29
N PRO A 85 -5.49 4.22 13.09
CA PRO A 85 -4.28 4.50 12.33
C PRO A 85 -4.62 4.83 10.87
N GLY A 86 -3.67 5.41 10.15
CA GLY A 86 -3.81 5.65 8.72
C GLY A 86 -3.92 4.34 7.94
N ILE A 87 -4.81 4.31 6.95
CA ILE A 87 -4.97 3.21 6.00
C ILE A 87 -4.27 3.56 4.69
N TYR A 88 -3.46 2.61 4.21
CA TYR A 88 -2.65 2.73 3.01
C TYR A 88 -2.99 1.61 2.04
N THR A 89 -2.94 1.87 0.74
CA THR A 89 -3.02 0.85 -0.30
C THR A 89 -1.70 0.10 -0.38
N SER A 90 -1.73 -1.24 -0.36
CA SER A 90 -0.54 -2.11 -0.38
C SER A 90 0.07 -2.18 -1.79
N THR A 91 1.28 -1.66 -2.00
CA THR A 91 1.95 -1.76 -3.31
C THR A 91 2.27 -3.21 -3.67
N GLN A 92 2.56 -4.04 -2.67
CA GLN A 92 2.84 -5.47 -2.86
C GLN A 92 1.61 -6.22 -3.39
N HIS A 93 0.40 -5.86 -2.91
CA HIS A 93 -0.85 -6.46 -3.39
C HIS A 93 -1.06 -6.18 -4.89
N PHE A 94 -0.75 -4.95 -5.33
CA PHE A 94 -0.90 -4.51 -6.71
C PHE A 94 0.35 -4.72 -7.58
N TYR A 95 1.37 -5.45 -7.11
CA TYR A 95 2.66 -5.55 -7.79
C TYR A 95 2.54 -6.02 -9.25
N ASN A 96 1.75 -7.07 -9.50
CA ASN A 96 1.53 -7.58 -10.86
C ASN A 96 0.83 -6.55 -11.76
N TRP A 97 -0.15 -5.82 -11.22
CA TRP A 97 -0.81 -4.74 -11.95
C TRP A 97 0.18 -3.63 -12.29
N ILE A 98 1.04 -3.24 -11.36
CA ILE A 98 2.10 -2.23 -11.60
C ILE A 98 3.03 -2.70 -12.73
N LEU A 99 3.47 -3.96 -12.71
CA LEU A 99 4.33 -4.51 -13.77
C LEU A 99 3.66 -4.48 -15.14
N LEU A 100 2.36 -4.78 -15.21
CA LEU A 100 1.58 -4.69 -16.44
C LEU A 100 1.51 -3.24 -16.95
N GLN A 101 1.19 -2.28 -16.07
CA GLN A 101 1.06 -0.87 -16.46
C GLN A 101 2.41 -0.23 -16.86
N THR A 102 3.51 -0.69 -16.26
CA THR A 102 4.86 -0.19 -16.55
C THR A 102 5.55 -0.90 -17.71
N GLY A 103 4.91 -1.92 -18.30
CA GLY A 103 5.50 -2.72 -19.39
C GLY A 103 6.68 -3.60 -18.95
N LEU A 104 6.82 -3.85 -17.65
CA LEU A 104 7.88 -4.68 -17.06
C LEU A 104 7.50 -6.17 -16.97
N SER A 105 6.23 -6.53 -17.20
CA SER A 105 5.81 -7.92 -17.33
C SER A 105 5.88 -8.42 -18.78
N SER A 106 6.51 -9.56 -19.01
CA SER A 106 6.18 -10.41 -20.16
C SER A 106 4.78 -10.99 -19.93
N ALA A 107 3.89 -10.89 -20.92
CA ALA A 107 2.45 -11.22 -20.86
C ALA A 107 2.07 -12.65 -20.41
N GLU A 108 3.02 -13.50 -20.03
CA GLU A 108 2.83 -14.92 -19.74
C GLU A 108 2.76 -15.31 -18.25
N ARG A 109 2.84 -14.35 -17.32
CA ARG A 109 2.65 -14.64 -15.88
C ARG A 109 1.51 -13.90 -15.20
N ALA A 110 0.74 -13.13 -15.97
CA ALA A 110 -0.50 -12.54 -15.49
C ALA A 110 -1.56 -13.64 -15.46
N GLY A 111 -1.67 -14.34 -14.33
CA GLY A 111 -2.98 -14.90 -13.96
C GLY A 111 -4.03 -13.79 -14.03
N PRO A 112 -5.31 -14.12 -14.26
CA PRO A 112 -6.36 -13.11 -14.33
C PRO A 112 -6.26 -12.21 -13.10
N ALA A 113 -6.31 -10.89 -13.33
CA ALA A 113 -6.39 -9.91 -12.26
C ALA A 113 -7.50 -10.36 -11.29
N PRO A 114 -7.32 -10.25 -9.96
CA PRO A 114 -8.39 -10.54 -9.03
C PRO A 114 -9.57 -9.65 -9.41
N GLU A 115 -10.59 -10.29 -9.95
CA GLU A 115 -11.84 -9.65 -10.32
C GLU A 115 -12.45 -9.13 -9.02
N SER A 116 -12.83 -7.85 -8.99
CA SER A 116 -13.52 -7.29 -7.84
C SER A 116 -14.88 -7.98 -7.73
N ASP A 117 -14.97 -8.94 -6.83
CA ASP A 117 -16.19 -9.71 -6.60
C ASP A 117 -17.21 -8.81 -5.90
N ILE A 118 -17.93 -8.00 -6.68
CA ILE A 118 -19.08 -7.22 -6.22
C ILE A 118 -20.25 -8.20 -6.11
N THR A 119 -20.23 -9.04 -5.07
CA THR A 119 -21.43 -9.81 -4.71
C THR A 119 -22.40 -8.84 -4.02
N SER A 120 -23.53 -8.63 -4.69
CA SER A 120 -24.67 -7.86 -4.17
C SER A 120 -25.12 -8.42 -2.81
N VAL A 121 -25.04 -7.56 -1.79
CA VAL A 121 -25.51 -7.81 -0.42
C VAL A 121 -27.01 -8.12 -0.41
N PRO A 122 -27.46 -9.27 0.12
CA PRO A 122 -28.85 -9.43 0.54
C PRO A 122 -29.03 -8.71 1.88
N GLU A 123 -30.00 -7.80 1.90
CA GLU A 123 -30.45 -7.03 3.04
C GLU A 123 -30.89 -7.97 4.18
N GLN A 124 -30.06 -8.12 5.22
CA GLN A 124 -30.43 -8.85 6.43
C GLN A 124 -30.86 -7.90 7.55
N ARG A 125 -32.13 -8.09 7.91
CA ARG A 125 -32.89 -7.38 8.92
C ARG A 125 -32.38 -7.73 10.32
N MET A 126 -31.99 -6.72 11.09
CA MET A 126 -31.64 -6.84 12.52
C MET A 126 -32.77 -7.49 13.33
N LYS A 127 -32.41 -8.42 14.22
CA LYS A 127 -33.12 -8.65 15.48
C LYS A 127 -32.08 -8.76 16.62
N PRO A 128 -32.32 -8.14 17.80
CA PRO A 128 -31.37 -8.11 18.90
C PRO A 128 -31.58 -9.29 19.86
N GLU A 129 -30.49 -9.82 20.43
CA GLU A 129 -30.53 -10.62 21.66
C GLU A 129 -29.23 -10.37 22.47
N GLU A 130 -29.44 -10.17 23.77
CA GLU A 130 -28.51 -9.68 24.81
C GLU A 130 -27.67 -10.82 25.43
N PRO A 131 -26.76 -10.56 26.41
CA PRO A 131 -25.44 -11.19 26.47
C PRO A 131 -25.34 -12.29 27.54
N GLU A 132 -24.41 -13.24 27.35
CA GLU A 132 -23.77 -13.92 28.48
C GLU A 132 -22.26 -14.08 28.27
N GLU A 133 -21.54 -13.82 29.36
CA GLU A 133 -20.09 -13.93 29.58
C GLU A 133 -19.62 -15.39 29.50
N ASP A 134 -18.38 -15.64 29.06
CA ASP A 134 -17.36 -16.13 29.99
C ASP A 134 -15.97 -16.27 29.35
N ILE A 135 -15.00 -16.07 30.23
CA ILE A 135 -13.58 -15.88 29.98
C ILE A 135 -12.87 -17.23 30.08
N ASN A 136 -11.91 -17.54 29.19
CA ASN A 136 -10.68 -18.20 29.63
C ASN A 136 -9.52 -18.13 28.61
N LEU A 137 -8.46 -17.47 29.06
CA LEU A 137 -7.14 -17.40 28.44
C LEU A 137 -6.34 -18.68 28.77
N THR A 138 -5.74 -19.30 27.76
CA THR A 138 -4.38 -19.89 27.89
C THR A 138 -3.68 -19.84 26.52
N PRO A 139 -2.36 -19.56 26.47
CA PRO A 139 -1.62 -19.43 25.23
C PRO A 139 -0.90 -20.74 24.88
N GLU A 140 -1.20 -21.33 23.73
CA GLU A 140 -0.43 -22.43 23.18
C GLU A 140 0.45 -21.93 22.04
N TYR A 141 1.75 -21.82 22.33
CA TYR A 141 2.82 -21.48 21.42
C TYR A 141 3.06 -22.67 20.47
N SER A 142 2.64 -22.54 19.21
CA SER A 142 2.96 -23.51 18.16
C SER A 142 3.92 -22.91 17.13
N GLN A 143 4.94 -23.69 16.82
CA GLN A 143 6.21 -23.27 16.24
C GLN A 143 6.11 -22.93 14.74
N ARG A 144 6.77 -21.85 14.32
CA ARG A 144 6.97 -21.46 12.92
C ARG A 144 8.07 -22.34 12.28
N PRO A 145 7.83 -23.00 11.13
CA PRO A 145 8.90 -23.66 10.40
C PRO A 145 9.81 -22.65 9.69
N ALA A 146 11.11 -22.93 9.72
CA ALA A 146 12.16 -22.18 9.06
C ALA A 146 12.02 -22.26 7.54
N VAL A 147 12.10 -21.11 6.85
CA VAL A 147 12.20 -21.04 5.39
C VAL A 147 13.67 -20.91 5.03
N THR A 148 14.20 -21.92 4.36
CA THR A 148 15.54 -21.95 3.78
C THR A 148 15.55 -21.08 2.51
N SER A 149 16.18 -19.91 2.55
CA SER A 149 16.35 -19.07 1.36
C SER A 149 17.72 -19.33 0.72
N SER A 150 17.74 -20.11 -0.38
CA SER A 150 18.83 -20.05 -1.37
C SER A 150 18.26 -19.47 -2.67
N GLY A 151 18.56 -18.21 -2.95
CA GLY A 151 18.14 -17.54 -4.18
C GLY A 151 19.13 -16.46 -4.55
N THR A 152 19.98 -16.78 -5.52
CA THR A 152 21.04 -15.93 -6.07
C THR A 152 20.45 -14.70 -6.76
N SER A 153 20.85 -13.50 -6.35
CA SER A 153 20.48 -12.24 -7.01
C SER A 153 21.23 -12.11 -8.34
N LEU A 154 20.49 -12.08 -9.46
CA LEU A 154 21.03 -11.64 -10.75
C LEU A 154 20.90 -10.11 -10.87
N PRO A 155 21.89 -9.41 -11.43
CA PRO A 155 21.84 -7.97 -11.61
C PRO A 155 20.79 -7.60 -12.68
N VAL A 156 19.88 -6.69 -12.31
CA VAL A 156 18.88 -6.12 -13.22
C VAL A 156 19.59 -5.21 -14.21
N ALA A 157 19.72 -5.65 -15.46
CA ALA A 157 20.25 -4.84 -16.55
C ALA A 157 19.21 -3.79 -16.96
N PHE A 158 19.61 -2.52 -16.97
CA PHE A 158 18.77 -1.42 -17.45
C PHE A 158 18.47 -1.63 -18.95
N PRO A 159 17.21 -1.55 -19.41
CA PRO A 159 16.88 -1.86 -20.80
C PRO A 159 17.34 -0.71 -21.70
N HIS A 160 18.56 -0.81 -22.23
CA HIS A 160 19.15 0.15 -23.21
C HIS A 160 18.20 0.44 -24.39
N GLN A 161 17.34 -0.51 -24.72
CA GLN A 161 16.31 -0.37 -25.76
C GLN A 161 15.33 0.78 -25.51
N ILE A 162 14.98 1.05 -24.24
CA ILE A 162 14.05 2.13 -23.86
C ILE A 162 14.68 3.50 -24.11
N LEU A 163 15.98 3.66 -23.83
CA LEU A 163 16.70 4.91 -24.09
C LEU A 163 16.80 5.21 -25.59
N VAL A 164 17.05 4.18 -26.39
CA VAL A 164 17.10 4.32 -27.85
C VAL A 164 15.73 4.72 -28.40
N GLN A 165 14.64 4.10 -27.93
CA GLN A 165 13.28 4.45 -28.34
C GLN A 165 12.92 5.89 -27.93
N PHE A 166 13.22 6.29 -26.70
CA PHE A 166 13.02 7.65 -26.23
C PHE A 166 13.76 8.66 -27.11
N TRP A 167 15.03 8.38 -27.43
CA TRP A 167 15.83 9.28 -28.25
C TRP A 167 15.28 9.41 -29.67
N ASN A 168 14.85 8.31 -30.29
CA ASN A 168 14.26 8.35 -31.63
C ASN A 168 12.95 9.17 -31.65
N LEU A 169 12.07 8.97 -30.66
CA LEU A 169 10.83 9.74 -30.54
C LEU A 169 11.09 11.23 -30.28
N LEU A 170 12.12 11.55 -29.49
CA LEU A 170 12.54 12.92 -29.26
C LEU A 170 13.07 13.57 -30.56
N GLN A 171 13.84 12.84 -31.37
CA GLN A 171 14.31 13.34 -32.66
C GLN A 171 13.15 13.57 -33.64
N GLU A 172 12.16 12.68 -33.70
CA GLU A 172 10.96 12.87 -34.52
C GLU A 172 10.15 14.10 -34.08
N LEU A 173 9.99 14.30 -32.78
CA LEU A 173 9.31 15.47 -32.23
C LEU A 173 10.06 16.76 -32.60
N LEU A 174 11.39 16.77 -32.48
CA LEU A 174 12.21 17.93 -32.85
C LEU A 174 12.14 18.23 -34.35
N GLN A 175 12.09 17.19 -35.20
CA GLN A 175 11.88 17.36 -36.64
C GLN A 175 10.50 17.94 -36.95
N LEU A 176 9.44 17.48 -36.28
CA LEU A 176 8.09 18.03 -36.42
C LEU A 176 8.02 19.50 -35.97
N LEU A 177 8.70 19.86 -34.89
CA LEU A 177 8.74 21.23 -34.40
C LEU A 177 9.57 22.15 -35.32
N ASN A 178 10.61 21.62 -35.95
CA ASN A 178 11.40 22.36 -36.93
C ASN A 178 10.68 22.52 -38.28
N ASN A 179 9.92 21.50 -38.73
CA ASN A 179 9.16 21.56 -39.98
C ASN A 179 7.89 22.43 -39.90
N LYS A 180 7.38 22.70 -38.69
CA LYS A 180 6.25 23.63 -38.47
C LYS A 180 6.65 25.11 -38.42
N LYS A 181 7.94 25.42 -38.56
CA LYS A 181 8.46 26.81 -38.61
C LYS A 181 8.78 27.31 -40.03
N ALA A 182 8.40 26.55 -41.08
CA ALA A 182 8.52 26.96 -42.48
C ALA A 182 7.16 27.42 -43.04
#